data_AF-A0A9D7UHE0-F1
#
_entry.id   AF-A0A9D7UHE0-F1
#
_cell.length_a   1.000
_cell.length_b   1.000
_cell.length_c   1.000
_cell.angle_alpha   90.00
_cell.angle_beta   90.00
_cell.angle_gamma   90.00
#
_symmetry.space_group_name_H-M   'P 1'
#
loop_
_entity.id
_entity.type
_entity.pdbx_description
1 polymer ?
#
loop_
_entity_poly.entity_id
_entity_poly.type
_entity_poly.pdbx_seq_one_letter_code
_entity_poly.pdbx_strand_id
1 'polypeptide(L)'
;MLKKSSVYERLINLLQGASWALVIIGATIFFSILYPFGFFSAFIGSFIGSLFGLFFVVIFEIAYQQNEKLKEIKKQTKLLEKLVNEKVSNN
;
A
#
# COMPACT_ATOMS: atom_id res chain seq x y z
N MET A 1 22.36 -7.92 -5.15
CA MET A 1 21.64 -8.28 -6.39
C MET A 1 20.33 -7.49 -6.43
N LEU A 2 20.30 -6.35 -7.12
CA LEU A 2 19.12 -5.47 -7.19
C LEU A 2 18.05 -6.14 -8.07
N LYS A 3 16.97 -6.59 -7.43
CA LYS A 3 15.84 -7.24 -8.10
C LYS A 3 15.07 -6.17 -8.88
N LYS A 4 15.02 -6.27 -10.21
CA LYS A 4 14.23 -5.37 -11.07
C LYS A 4 12.76 -5.46 -10.64
N SER A 5 12.22 -4.37 -10.10
CA SER A 5 10.80 -4.27 -9.76
C SER A 5 9.96 -4.51 -11.02
N SER A 6 9.00 -5.42 -10.94
CA SER A 6 8.00 -5.59 -12.00
C SER A 6 7.27 -4.25 -12.26
N VAL A 7 6.80 -4.04 -13.50
CA VAL A 7 5.95 -2.89 -13.85
C VAL A 7 4.74 -2.80 -12.90
N TYR A 8 4.22 -3.96 -12.49
CA TYR A 8 3.13 -4.07 -11.54
C TYR A 8 3.46 -3.51 -10.15
N GLU A 9 4.67 -3.77 -9.64
CA GLU A 9 5.11 -3.26 -8.33
C GLU A 9 5.28 -1.74 -8.36
N ARG A 10 5.82 -1.21 -9.47
CA ARG A 10 5.92 0.23 -9.68
C ARG A 10 4.54 0.89 -9.73
N LEU A 11 3.59 0.23 -10.38
CA LEU A 11 2.22 0.71 -10.47
C LEU A 11 1.56 0.77 -9.09
N ILE A 12 1.66 -0.29 -8.28
CA ILE A 12 1.10 -0.30 -6.92
C ILE A 12 1.74 0.80 -6.06
N ASN A 13 3.06 0.95 -6.11
CA ASN A 13 3.74 2.00 -5.35
C ASN A 13 3.29 3.41 -5.77
N LEU A 14 3.05 3.63 -7.08
CA LEU A 14 2.52 4.89 -7.59
C LEU A 14 1.08 5.13 -7.12
N LEU A 15 0.21 4.12 -7.24
CA LEU A 15 -1.19 4.18 -6.80
C LEU A 15 -1.31 4.41 -5.30
N GLN A 16 -0.40 3.84 -4.51
CA GLN A 16 -0.34 4.06 -3.08
C GLN A 16 0.07 5.50 -2.73
N GLY A 17 1.06 6.06 -3.42
CA GLY A 17 1.41 7.48 -3.30
C GLY A 17 0.25 8.40 -3.72
N ALA A 18 -0.42 8.10 -4.82
CA ALA A 18 -1.60 8.83 -5.28
C ALA A 18 -2.75 8.78 -4.26
N SER A 19 -2.90 7.67 -3.54
CA SER A 19 -3.92 7.51 -2.50
C SER A 19 -3.65 8.42 -1.30
N TRP A 20 -2.40 8.54 -0.87
CA TRP A 20 -2.01 9.52 0.15
C TRP A 20 -2.26 10.96 -0.30
N ALA A 21 -1.99 11.27 -1.57
CA ALA A 21 -2.33 12.59 -2.12
C ALA A 21 -3.85 12.84 -2.09
N LEU A 22 -4.67 11.84 -2.41
CA LEU A 22 -6.13 11.93 -2.31
C LEU A 22 -6.60 12.19 -0.87
N VAL A 23 -5.96 11.61 0.15
CA VAL A 23 -6.26 11.91 1.56
C VAL A 23 -6.10 13.40 1.84
N ILE A 24 -4.95 13.97 1.46
CA ILE A 24 -4.63 15.38 1.71
C ILE A 24 -5.56 16.29 0.92
N ILE A 25 -5.79 15.99 -0.35
CA ILE A 25 -6.66 16.78 -1.23
C ILE A 25 -8.11 16.73 -0.71
N GLY A 26 -8.64 15.56 -0.40
CA GLY A 26 -9.98 15.39 0.14
C GLY A 26 -10.17 16.13 1.47
N ALA A 27 -9.20 15.98 2.39
CA ALA A 27 -9.20 16.69 3.66
C ALA A 27 -9.20 18.22 3.48
N THR A 28 -8.40 18.74 2.55
CA THR A 28 -8.26 20.19 2.30
C THR A 28 -9.50 20.78 1.63
N ILE A 29 -10.07 20.08 0.64
CA ILE A 29 -11.28 20.51 -0.07
C ILE A 29 -12.44 20.60 0.91
N PHE A 30 -12.69 19.54 1.68
CA PHE A 30 -13.81 19.52 2.63
C PHE A 30 -13.61 20.54 3.76
N PHE A 31 -12.38 20.70 4.25
CA PHE A 31 -12.08 21.77 5.21
C PHE A 31 -12.43 23.14 4.64
N SER A 32 -11.99 23.44 3.41
CA SER A 32 -12.21 24.75 2.77
C SER A 32 -13.69 25.04 2.52
N ILE A 33 -14.46 24.03 2.10
CA ILE A 33 -15.91 24.17 1.87
C ILE A 33 -16.67 24.43 3.17
N LEU A 34 -16.26 23.78 4.26
CA LEU A 34 -16.96 23.83 5.55
C LEU A 34 -16.42 24.92 6.49
N TYR A 35 -15.25 25.50 6.19
CA TYR A 35 -14.65 26.60 6.95
C TYR A 35 -15.60 27.80 7.20
N PRO A 36 -16.41 28.26 6.22
CA PRO A 36 -17.37 29.34 6.45
C PRO A 36 -18.45 29.00 7.49
N PHE A 37 -18.72 27.71 7.73
CA PHE A 37 -19.69 27.24 8.71
C PHE A 37 -19.08 27.03 10.10
N GLY A 38 -17.82 27.39 10.29
CA GLY A 38 -17.09 27.31 11.56
C GLY A 38 -15.92 26.33 11.55
N PHE A 39 -14.98 26.55 12.46
CA PHE A 39 -13.79 25.70 12.56
C PHE A 39 -14.12 24.23 12.89
N PHE A 40 -15.07 23.99 13.79
CA PHE A 40 -15.43 22.63 14.21
C PHE A 40 -16.07 21.81 13.10
N SER A 41 -16.98 22.42 12.33
CA SER A 41 -17.59 21.78 11.16
C SER A 41 -16.56 21.54 10.05
N ALA A 42 -15.61 22.46 9.83
CA ALA A 42 -14.50 22.27 8.91
C ALA A 42 -13.57 21.11 9.32
N PHE A 43 -13.28 20.97 10.62
CA PHE A 43 -12.45 19.88 11.13
C PHE A 43 -13.11 18.51 10.92
N ILE A 44 -14.39 18.38 11.26
CA ILE A 44 -15.17 17.16 11.00
C ILE A 44 -15.25 16.88 9.50
N GLY A 45 -15.49 17.92 8.70
CA GLY A 45 -15.49 17.85 7.24
C GLY A 45 -14.18 17.31 6.68
N SER A 46 -13.05 17.83 7.15
CA SER A 46 -11.71 17.39 6.77
C SER A 46 -11.49 15.91 7.09
N PHE A 47 -11.91 15.48 8.28
CA PHE A 47 -11.86 14.06 8.66
C PHE A 47 -12.69 13.20 7.69
N ILE A 48 -13.93 13.58 7.40
CA ILE A 48 -14.80 12.86 6.45
C ILE A 48 -14.18 12.83 5.05
N GLY A 49 -13.67 13.97 4.56
CA GLY A 49 -13.01 14.06 3.25
C GLY A 49 -11.76 13.18 3.15
N SER A 50 -11.02 13.03 4.25
CA SER A 50 -9.83 12.16 4.33
C SER A 50 -10.18 10.67 4.22
N LEU A 51 -11.36 10.25 4.70
CA LEU A 51 -11.78 8.85 4.70
C LEU A 51 -11.83 8.25 3.29
N PHE A 52 -12.22 9.05 2.30
CA PHE A 52 -12.29 8.58 0.92
C PHE A 52 -10.90 8.22 0.37
N GLY A 53 -9.88 9.03 0.66
CA GLY A 53 -8.49 8.71 0.31
C GLY A 53 -7.97 7.53 1.11
N LEU A 54 -8.28 7.45 2.41
CA LEU A 54 -7.82 6.39 3.30
C LEU A 54 -8.37 5.02 2.88
N PHE A 55 -9.58 4.96 2.34
CA PHE A 55 -10.14 3.75 1.77
C PHE A 55 -9.23 3.17 0.66
N PHE A 56 -8.74 4.01 -0.26
CA PHE A 56 -7.81 3.58 -1.29
C PHE A 56 -6.43 3.21 -0.72
N VAL A 57 -5.93 3.96 0.27
CA VAL A 57 -4.68 3.62 0.96
C VAL A 57 -4.72 2.19 1.49
N VAL A 58 -5.80 1.80 2.19
CA VAL A 58 -5.95 0.45 2.75
C VAL A 58 -5.98 -0.61 1.64
N ILE A 59 -6.73 -0.38 0.56
CA ILE A 59 -6.81 -1.33 -0.55
C ILE A 59 -5.44 -1.58 -1.20
N PHE A 60 -4.69 -0.51 -1.46
CA PHE A 60 -3.38 -0.65 -2.10
C PHE A 60 -2.32 -1.18 -1.15
N GLU A 61 -2.40 -0.86 0.14
CA GLU A 61 -1.55 -1.48 1.18
C GLU A 61 -1.76 -3.01 1.20
N ILE A 62 -3.00 -3.48 1.16
CA ILE A 62 -3.30 -4.92 1.09
C ILE A 62 -2.71 -5.52 -0.21
N ALA A 63 -2.88 -4.85 -1.35
CA ALA A 63 -2.32 -5.32 -2.62
C ALA A 63 -0.78 -5.38 -2.59
N TYR A 64 -0.13 -4.40 -1.95
CA TYR A 64 1.31 -4.37 -1.73
C TYR A 64 1.75 -5.55 -0.86
N GLN A 65 1.12 -5.74 0.29
CA GLN A 65 1.44 -6.79 1.25
C GLN A 65 1.27 -8.20 0.66
N GLN A 66 0.23 -8.41 -0.14
CA GLN A 66 0.01 -9.70 -0.82
C GLN A 66 1.11 -10.03 -1.83
N ASN A 67 1.64 -9.02 -2.54
CA ASN A 67 2.78 -9.23 -3.43
C ASN A 67 4.06 -9.57 -2.69
N GLU A 68 4.33 -8.93 -1.55
CA GLU A 68 5.48 -9.26 -0.72
C GLU A 68 5.37 -10.68 -0.19
N LYS A 69 4.21 -11.07 0.32
CA LYS A 69 3.94 -12.44 0.79
C LYS A 69 4.20 -13.48 -0.31
N LEU A 70 3.72 -13.23 -1.53
CA LEU A 70 3.98 -14.14 -2.66
C LEU A 70 5.46 -14.25 -3.02
N LYS A 71 6.21 -13.14 -2.96
CA LYS A 71 7.66 -13.15 -3.19
C LYS A 71 8.40 -13.93 -2.11
N GLU A 72 7.99 -13.75 -0.87
CA GLU A 72 8.58 -14.43 0.28
C GLU A 72 8.34 -15.93 0.22
N ILE A 73 7.11 -16.37 -0.05
CA ILE A 73 6.78 -17.79 -0.25
C ILE A 73 7.65 -18.40 -1.35
N LYS A 74 7.76 -17.75 -2.52
CA LYS A 74 8.63 -18.25 -3.61
C LYS A 74 10.10 -18.36 -3.19
N LYS A 75 10.59 -17.42 -2.37
CA LYS A 75 11.96 -17.45 -1.84
C LYS A 75 12.12 -18.63 -0.86
N GLN A 76 11.15 -18.84 0.03
CA GLN A 76 11.14 -19.94 0.99
C GLN A 76 11.08 -21.30 0.29
N THR A 77 10.22 -21.49 -0.71
CA THR A 77 10.15 -22.73 -1.51
C THR A 77 11.49 -23.04 -2.17
N LYS A 78 12.13 -22.05 -2.79
CA LYS A 78 13.44 -22.24 -3.43
C LYS A 78 14.55 -22.59 -2.43
N LEU A 79 14.49 -22.06 -1.22
CA LEU A 79 15.43 -22.43 -0.15
C LEU A 79 15.18 -23.85 0.33
N LEU A 80 13.92 -24.24 0.49
CA LEU A 80 13.53 -25.59 0.92
C LEU A 80 13.98 -26.65 -0.11
N GLU A 81 13.77 -26.39 -1.40
CA GLU A 81 14.24 -27.26 -2.49
C GLU A 81 15.76 -27.47 -2.44
N LYS A 82 16.53 -26.41 -2.19
CA LYS A 82 17.99 -26.51 -2.06
C LYS A 82 18.41 -27.38 -0.88
N LEU A 83 17.78 -27.19 0.28
CA LEU A 83 18.06 -27.98 1.48
C LEU A 83 17.73 -29.46 1.29
N VAL A 84 16.61 -29.76 0.61
CA VAL A 84 16.24 -31.14 0.28
C VAL A 84 17.27 -31.78 -0.65
N ASN A 85 17.68 -31.09 -1.72
CA ASN A 85 18.67 -31.61 -2.67
C ASN A 85 20.05 -31.83 -2.01
N GLU A 86 20.48 -30.91 -1.15
CA GLU A 86 21.73 -31.04 -0.39
C GLU A 86 21.68 -32.22 0.58
N LYS A 87 20.54 -32.45 1.24
CA LYS A 87 20.35 -33.60 2.14
C LYS A 87 20.36 -34.93 1.37
N VAL A 88 19.74 -34.99 0.19
CA VAL A 88 19.73 -36.20 -0.66
C VAL A 88 21.13 -36.47 -1.24
N SER A 89 21.91 -35.45 -1.57
CA SER A 89 23.27 -35.61 -2.11
C SER A 89 24.30 -36.07 -1.07
N ASN A 90 24.06 -35.82 0.22
CA ASN A 90 24.98 -36.16 1.32
C ASN A 90 24.66 -37.52 1.97
N ASN A 91 23.76 -38.31 1.40
CA ASN A 91 23.28 -39.60 1.91
C ASN A 91 23.38 -40.67 0.82
#